data_AF-A0A672P4L0-F1
#
_entry.id   AF-A0A672P4L0-F1
#
_cell.length_a   1.000
_cell.length_b   1.000
_cell.length_c   1.000
_cell.angle_alpha   90.00
_cell.angle_beta   90.00
_cell.angle_gamma   90.00
#
_symmetry.space_group_name_H-M   'P 1'
#
loop_
_entity.id
_entity.type
_entity.pdbx_description
1 polymer ?
#
loop_
_entity_poly.entity_id
_entity_poly.type
_entity_poly.pdbx_seq_one_letter_code
_entity_poly.pdbx_strand_id
1 'polypeptide(L)'
;LLKIYALLKTVLHSCLAYKQSVSHPGKCRLVFRSDEVQVICASVNFKQLPSKDFPGNTTDLSVRFSNLSSITSDDLKILSHLRQLSLIRNQLRTLPADLLLGLSNLHALYLENNRLKSLAASAFIGNPNLRQMFLSGNRLESLPAGIFLKQDELVFLDLRNNYLQNLTPGTLDGRLYAVLSGNPWHCNSSLAYLWHWLRMNKKRIVHDDTITCQTPEHMKGRNITEIAAAELCVLRNPLCVL
;
A
#
# COMPACT_ATOMS: atom_id res chain seq x y z
N LEU A 1 -6.05 -57.18 -15.77
CA LEU A 1 -5.68 -56.75 -14.40
C LEU A 1 -4.67 -55.59 -14.38
N LEU A 2 -3.63 -55.58 -15.24
CA LEU A 2 -2.66 -54.46 -15.32
C LEU A 2 -3.16 -53.17 -16.01
N LYS A 3 -4.24 -53.21 -16.80
CA LYS A 3 -4.84 -51.99 -17.41
C LYS A 3 -5.81 -51.23 -16.49
N ILE A 4 -6.29 -51.85 -15.41
CA ILE A 4 -7.17 -51.21 -14.41
C ILE A 4 -6.34 -50.33 -13.46
N TYR A 5 -5.08 -50.70 -13.18
CA TYR A 5 -4.15 -49.89 -12.39
C TYR A 5 -3.74 -48.57 -13.07
N ALA A 6 -3.71 -48.53 -14.41
CA ALA A 6 -3.41 -47.30 -15.15
C ALA A 6 -4.56 -46.28 -15.07
N LEU A 7 -5.81 -46.74 -15.03
CA LEU A 7 -7.00 -45.90 -14.85
C LEU A 7 -7.18 -45.44 -13.39
N LEU A 8 -6.72 -46.21 -12.40
CA LEU A 8 -6.69 -45.75 -11.00
C LEU A 8 -5.60 -44.69 -10.76
N LYS A 9 -4.50 -44.69 -11.53
CA LYS A 9 -3.48 -43.63 -11.46
C LYS A 9 -3.96 -42.31 -12.06
N THR A 10 -4.79 -42.34 -13.10
CA THR A 10 -5.41 -41.12 -13.67
C THR A 10 -6.57 -40.60 -12.84
N VAL A 11 -7.29 -41.47 -12.10
CA VAL A 11 -8.34 -41.03 -11.15
C VAL A 11 -7.77 -40.50 -9.82
N LEU A 12 -6.56 -40.92 -9.40
CA LEU A 12 -5.89 -40.27 -8.27
C LEU A 12 -5.33 -38.87 -8.63
N HIS A 13 -5.11 -38.60 -9.91
CA HIS A 13 -4.77 -37.26 -10.42
C HIS A 13 -5.99 -36.32 -10.48
N SER A 14 -7.21 -36.82 -10.25
CA SER A 14 -8.44 -36.04 -10.32
C SER A 14 -9.21 -35.91 -9.00
N CYS A 15 -8.68 -36.39 -7.86
CA CYS A 15 -9.44 -36.39 -6.61
C CYS A 15 -8.99 -35.42 -5.51
N LEU A 16 -7.90 -34.66 -5.67
CA LEU A 16 -7.61 -33.52 -4.79
C LEU A 16 -6.86 -32.42 -5.56
N ALA A 17 -7.60 -31.41 -6.03
CA ALA A 17 -7.08 -30.04 -6.09
C ALA A 17 -6.76 -29.59 -4.65
N TYR A 18 -5.75 -30.22 -4.05
CA TYR A 18 -5.26 -29.94 -2.72
C TYR A 18 -4.48 -28.64 -2.84
N LYS A 19 -4.84 -27.61 -2.07
CA LYS A 19 -3.95 -26.48 -1.78
C LYS A 19 -2.69 -27.05 -1.13
N GLN A 20 -1.72 -27.47 -1.93
CA GLN A 20 -0.49 -28.05 -1.43
C GLN A 20 0.36 -26.88 -0.92
N SER A 21 0.61 -26.86 0.39
CA SER A 21 1.54 -25.91 0.98
C SER A 21 2.83 -26.63 1.34
N VAL A 22 3.95 -26.14 0.80
CA VAL A 22 5.28 -26.75 1.04
C VAL A 22 6.14 -25.72 1.78
N SER A 23 6.85 -26.18 2.81
CA SER A 23 7.85 -25.36 3.51
C SER A 23 9.10 -25.22 2.65
N HIS A 24 9.55 -23.99 2.41
CA HIS A 24 10.70 -23.65 1.60
C HIS A 24 11.98 -23.47 2.46
N PRO A 25 13.19 -23.73 1.94
CA PRO A 25 14.43 -23.38 2.64
C PRO A 25 14.46 -21.85 2.79
N GLY A 26 14.26 -21.35 4.00
CA GLY A 26 13.99 -19.92 4.24
C GLY A 26 12.83 -19.64 5.19
N LYS A 27 12.18 -20.68 5.73
CA LYS A 27 11.06 -20.58 6.70
C LYS A 27 9.81 -19.90 6.13
N CYS A 28 9.71 -19.83 4.81
CA CYS A 28 8.52 -19.38 4.09
C CYS A 28 7.68 -20.58 3.66
N ARG A 29 6.38 -20.36 3.56
CA ARG A 29 5.40 -21.33 3.07
C ARG A 29 5.01 -20.97 1.64
N LEU A 30 5.13 -21.92 0.73
CA LEU A 30 4.62 -21.80 -0.64
C LEU A 30 3.19 -22.31 -0.68
N VAL A 31 2.32 -21.66 -1.44
CA VAL A 31 0.95 -22.11 -1.74
C VAL A 31 0.75 -22.08 -3.24
N PHE A 32 0.44 -23.23 -3.81
CA PHE A 32 0.19 -23.37 -5.24
C PHE A 32 -1.32 -23.26 -5.53
N ARG A 33 -1.68 -22.45 -6.53
CA ARG A 33 -3.05 -22.29 -7.03
C ARG A 33 -3.02 -22.35 -8.56
N SER A 34 -3.28 -23.52 -9.14
CA SER A 34 -3.12 -23.77 -10.57
C SER A 34 -1.69 -23.38 -11.03
N ASP A 35 -1.54 -22.29 -11.77
CA ASP A 35 -0.24 -21.80 -12.28
C ASP A 35 0.37 -20.66 -11.43
N GLU A 36 -0.31 -20.25 -10.37
CA GLU A 36 0.10 -19.15 -9.50
C GLU A 36 0.74 -19.66 -8.21
N VAL A 37 1.78 -18.95 -7.75
CA VAL A 37 2.46 -19.25 -6.49
C VAL A 37 2.33 -18.09 -5.53
N GLN A 38 1.94 -18.40 -4.29
CA GLN A 38 1.97 -17.46 -3.18
C GLN A 38 3.09 -17.83 -2.23
N VAL A 39 3.98 -16.88 -1.95
CA VAL A 39 5.09 -17.02 -1.00
C VAL A 39 4.72 -16.28 0.28
N ILE A 40 4.63 -17.01 1.39
CA ILE A 40 4.20 -16.47 2.68
C ILE A 40 5.29 -16.71 3.71
N CYS A 41 5.97 -15.65 4.12
CA CYS A 41 6.94 -15.63 5.20
C CYS A 41 6.33 -14.86 6.38
N ALA A 42 6.21 -15.49 7.55
CA ALA A 42 5.64 -14.86 8.73
C ALA A 42 6.44 -15.19 9.99
N SER A 43 6.69 -14.17 10.82
CA SER A 43 7.39 -14.34 12.11
C SER A 43 8.81 -14.91 11.96
N VAL A 44 9.51 -14.52 10.89
CA VAL A 44 10.88 -14.94 10.60
C VAL A 44 11.81 -13.75 10.69
N ASN A 45 12.84 -13.81 11.53
CA ASN A 45 13.81 -12.71 11.62
C ASN A 45 14.80 -12.75 10.45
N PHE A 46 14.52 -12.00 9.38
CA PHE A 46 15.38 -11.92 8.20
C PHE A 46 16.44 -10.83 8.39
N LYS A 47 17.71 -11.19 8.18
CA LYS A 47 18.76 -10.20 7.88
C LYS A 47 18.65 -9.73 6.42
N GLN A 48 18.33 -10.66 5.54
CA GLN A 48 18.07 -10.45 4.12
C GLN A 48 16.99 -11.44 3.68
N LEU A 49 16.15 -11.03 2.72
CA LEU A 49 15.12 -11.89 2.16
C LEU A 49 15.77 -12.96 1.26
N PRO A 50 15.44 -14.27 1.39
CA PRO A 50 15.95 -15.32 0.50
C PRO A 50 15.21 -15.32 -0.85
N SER A 51 15.21 -14.16 -1.51
CA SER A 51 14.48 -13.87 -2.74
C SER A 51 14.84 -14.80 -3.89
N LYS A 52 16.11 -15.22 -3.98
CA LYS A 52 16.64 -16.08 -5.06
C LYS A 52 16.01 -17.47 -5.12
N ASP A 53 15.48 -17.96 -4.01
CA ASP A 53 14.90 -19.30 -3.93
C ASP A 53 13.41 -19.29 -4.32
N PHE A 54 12.79 -18.10 -4.40
CA PHE A 54 11.37 -17.96 -4.71
C PHE A 54 11.05 -18.29 -6.17
N PRO A 55 9.91 -18.96 -6.45
CA PRO A 55 9.49 -19.23 -7.83
C PRO A 55 9.23 -17.95 -8.63
N GLY A 56 9.77 -17.83 -9.85
CA GLY A 56 9.61 -16.63 -10.69
C GLY A 56 8.18 -16.34 -11.18
N ASN A 57 7.29 -17.33 -11.12
CA ASN A 57 5.85 -17.18 -11.36
C ASN A 57 5.05 -16.81 -10.09
N THR A 58 5.73 -16.35 -9.04
CA THR A 58 5.06 -15.86 -7.82
C THR A 58 4.20 -14.65 -8.14
N THR A 59 2.91 -14.74 -7.79
CA THR A 59 1.93 -13.66 -7.94
C THR A 59 1.70 -12.90 -6.64
N ASP A 60 1.91 -13.54 -5.50
CA ASP A 60 1.67 -12.96 -4.18
C ASP A 60 2.89 -13.22 -3.28
N LEU A 61 3.59 -12.15 -2.88
CA LEU A 61 4.66 -12.22 -1.88
C LEU A 61 4.20 -11.53 -0.60
N SER A 62 4.19 -12.26 0.50
CA SER A 62 3.83 -11.76 1.82
C SER A 62 4.93 -12.03 2.83
N VAL A 63 5.62 -11.00 3.28
CA VAL A 63 6.65 -11.03 4.32
C VAL A 63 6.17 -10.19 5.50
N ARG A 64 5.71 -10.84 6.59
CA ARG A 64 5.05 -10.15 7.70
C ARG A 64 5.69 -10.47 9.04
N PHE A 65 5.72 -9.49 9.94
CA PHE A 65 6.25 -9.67 11.31
C PHE A 65 7.69 -10.20 11.34
N SER A 66 8.51 -9.80 10.36
CA SER A 66 9.80 -10.42 10.09
C SER A 66 11.00 -9.55 10.43
N ASN A 67 10.76 -8.42 11.13
CA ASN A 67 11.78 -7.43 11.49
C ASN A 67 12.62 -6.91 10.30
N LEU A 68 12.12 -7.06 9.07
CA LEU A 68 12.86 -6.69 7.87
C LEU A 68 13.13 -5.18 7.88
N SER A 69 14.40 -4.79 7.90
CA SER A 69 14.81 -3.38 7.96
C SER A 69 15.11 -2.76 6.60
N SER A 70 15.40 -3.60 5.60
CA SER A 70 15.76 -3.21 4.23
C SER A 70 15.29 -4.26 3.23
N ILE A 71 14.99 -3.80 2.02
CA ILE A 71 14.68 -4.61 0.84
C ILE A 71 15.21 -3.84 -0.38
N THR A 72 15.74 -4.53 -1.38
CA THR A 72 16.30 -3.91 -2.59
C THR A 72 15.56 -4.36 -3.85
N SER A 73 15.77 -3.66 -4.96
CA SER A 73 15.21 -4.05 -6.27
C SER A 73 15.66 -5.45 -6.70
N ASP A 74 16.91 -5.85 -6.37
CA ASP A 74 17.42 -7.20 -6.62
C ASP A 74 16.59 -8.30 -5.91
N ASP A 75 15.99 -8.00 -4.75
CA ASP A 75 15.15 -8.96 -4.04
C ASP A 75 13.83 -9.27 -4.77
N LEU A 76 13.36 -8.36 -5.63
CA LEU A 76 12.07 -8.46 -6.30
C LEU A 76 12.20 -8.67 -7.82
N LYS A 77 13.40 -8.46 -8.38
CA LYS A 77 13.64 -8.45 -9.84
C LYS A 77 13.20 -9.73 -10.56
N ILE A 78 13.34 -10.89 -9.92
CA ILE A 78 12.95 -12.18 -10.52
C ILE A 78 11.44 -12.45 -10.46
N LEU A 79 10.69 -11.65 -9.69
CA LEU A 79 9.28 -11.85 -9.38
C LEU A 79 8.39 -10.93 -10.24
N SER A 80 8.65 -10.87 -11.55
CA SER A 80 7.96 -9.96 -12.49
C SER A 80 6.46 -10.22 -12.65
N HIS A 81 5.98 -11.38 -12.21
CA HIS A 81 4.56 -11.74 -12.20
C HIS A 81 3.81 -11.28 -10.93
N LEU A 82 4.48 -10.59 -10.01
CA LEU A 82 3.87 -10.11 -8.78
C LEU A 82 2.67 -9.22 -9.06
N ARG A 83 1.55 -9.59 -8.44
CA ARG A 83 0.30 -8.84 -8.38
C ARG A 83 0.06 -8.24 -7.00
N GLN A 84 0.55 -8.90 -5.95
CA GLN A 84 0.44 -8.42 -4.58
C GLN A 84 1.78 -8.50 -3.85
N LEU A 85 2.17 -7.40 -3.21
CA LEU A 85 3.34 -7.34 -2.35
C LEU A 85 2.92 -6.86 -0.96
N SER A 86 3.17 -7.69 0.05
CA SER A 86 2.88 -7.38 1.45
C SER A 86 4.13 -7.43 2.30
N LEU A 87 4.50 -6.29 2.87
CA LEU A 87 5.64 -6.09 3.77
C LEU A 87 5.17 -5.55 5.14
N ILE A 88 3.96 -5.94 5.55
CA ILE A 88 3.27 -5.46 6.75
C ILE A 88 4.06 -5.78 8.02
N ARG A 89 4.09 -4.83 8.97
CA ARG A 89 4.66 -5.01 10.32
C ARG A 89 6.13 -5.46 10.26
N ASN A 90 6.91 -4.73 9.47
CA ASN A 90 8.37 -4.84 9.43
C ASN A 90 9.01 -3.56 9.99
N GLN A 91 10.29 -3.31 9.71
CA GLN A 91 11.04 -2.18 10.24
C GLN A 91 11.61 -1.29 9.13
N LEU A 92 10.99 -1.29 7.94
CA LEU A 92 11.46 -0.54 6.78
C LEU A 92 11.44 0.96 7.10
N ARG A 93 12.60 1.60 6.95
CA ARG A 93 12.76 3.05 7.14
C ARG A 93 12.66 3.83 5.84
N THR A 94 13.01 3.18 4.74
CA THR A 94 13.00 3.73 3.39
C THR A 94 12.39 2.71 2.44
N LEU A 95 11.82 3.21 1.34
CA LEU A 95 11.43 2.43 0.18
C LEU A 95 12.33 2.89 -0.97
N PRO A 96 13.29 2.07 -1.44
CA PRO A 96 14.14 2.45 -2.57
C PRO A 96 13.28 2.83 -3.79
N ALA A 97 13.68 3.89 -4.49
CA ALA A 97 12.91 4.44 -5.61
C ALA A 97 12.74 3.44 -6.78
N ASP A 98 13.67 2.50 -6.89
CA ASP A 98 13.73 1.47 -7.92
C ASP A 98 13.14 0.12 -7.48
N LEU A 99 12.72 -0.02 -6.22
CA LEU A 99 12.31 -1.30 -5.63
C LEU A 99 11.22 -2.00 -6.45
N LEU A 100 10.24 -1.24 -6.94
CA LEU A 100 9.06 -1.75 -7.64
C LEU A 100 9.20 -1.69 -9.17
N LEU A 101 10.34 -1.25 -9.70
CA LEU A 101 10.57 -1.22 -11.14
C LEU A 101 10.54 -2.63 -11.72
N GLY A 102 9.85 -2.79 -12.85
CA GLY A 102 9.64 -4.09 -13.49
C GLY A 102 8.47 -4.91 -12.94
N LEU A 103 7.84 -4.49 -11.83
CA LEU A 103 6.62 -5.10 -11.29
C LEU A 103 5.36 -4.48 -11.91
N SER A 104 5.25 -4.50 -13.24
CA SER A 104 4.16 -3.84 -13.97
C SER A 104 2.78 -4.45 -13.69
N ASN A 105 2.73 -5.71 -13.25
CA ASN A 105 1.50 -6.42 -12.90
C ASN A 105 1.04 -6.16 -11.45
N LEU A 106 1.73 -5.30 -10.70
CA LEU A 106 1.42 -5.06 -9.29
C LEU A 106 0.11 -4.28 -9.15
N HIS A 107 -0.87 -4.86 -8.46
CA HIS A 107 -2.19 -4.26 -8.22
C HIS A 107 -2.43 -3.88 -6.75
N ALA A 108 -1.77 -4.54 -5.80
CA ALA A 108 -1.93 -4.24 -4.37
C ALA A 108 -0.58 -4.18 -3.65
N LEU A 109 -0.37 -3.10 -2.90
CA LEU A 109 0.84 -2.86 -2.11
C LEU A 109 0.47 -2.61 -0.65
N TYR A 110 1.01 -3.45 0.23
CA TYR A 110 0.76 -3.41 1.67
C TYR A 110 2.06 -3.10 2.42
N LEU A 111 2.17 -1.90 2.97
CA LEU A 111 3.34 -1.37 3.69
C LEU A 111 3.01 -0.95 5.12
N GLU A 112 1.86 -1.39 5.65
CA GLU A 112 1.34 -0.96 6.93
C GLU A 112 2.30 -1.28 8.09
N ASN A 113 2.32 -0.41 9.09
CA ASN A 113 3.08 -0.58 10.33
C ASN A 113 4.59 -0.80 10.07
N ASN A 114 5.17 0.04 9.21
CA ASN A 114 6.62 0.17 9.05
C ASN A 114 7.10 1.48 9.71
N ARG A 115 8.26 1.99 9.30
CA ARG A 115 8.87 3.22 9.82
C ARG A 115 9.21 4.20 8.69
N LEU A 116 8.48 4.13 7.58
CA LEU A 116 8.71 4.96 6.41
C LEU A 116 8.47 6.42 6.75
N LYS A 117 9.47 7.27 6.56
CA LYS A 117 9.37 8.73 6.81
C LYS A 117 9.00 9.53 5.57
N SER A 118 9.41 9.04 4.40
CA SER A 118 9.18 9.66 3.11
C SER A 118 9.14 8.57 2.03
N LEU A 119 8.60 8.95 0.87
CA LEU A 119 8.60 8.16 -0.35
C LEU A 119 9.30 8.98 -1.44
N ALA A 120 10.02 8.31 -2.33
CA ALA A 120 10.57 8.97 -3.51
C ALA A 120 9.44 9.34 -4.47
N ALA A 121 9.56 10.48 -5.17
CA ALA A 121 8.55 10.92 -6.14
C ALA A 121 8.32 9.89 -7.28
N SER A 122 9.35 9.10 -7.61
CA SER A 122 9.31 8.06 -8.63
C SER A 122 8.97 6.67 -8.09
N ALA A 123 8.68 6.50 -6.79
CA ALA A 123 8.57 5.19 -6.14
C ALA A 123 7.55 4.24 -6.79
N PHE A 124 6.52 4.79 -7.47
CA PHE A 124 5.46 4.02 -8.10
C PHE A 124 5.39 4.19 -9.62
N ILE A 125 6.32 4.93 -10.26
CA ILE A 125 6.20 5.30 -11.69
C ILE A 125 6.12 4.09 -12.64
N GLY A 126 6.71 2.96 -12.26
CA GLY A 126 6.72 1.71 -13.03
C GLY A 126 5.51 0.80 -12.80
N ASN A 127 4.53 1.23 -12.00
CA ASN A 127 3.41 0.39 -11.54
C ASN A 127 2.06 1.05 -11.89
N PRO A 128 1.70 1.15 -13.19
CA PRO A 128 0.48 1.82 -13.62
C PRO A 128 -0.80 1.08 -13.20
N ASN A 129 -0.71 -0.24 -12.99
CA ASN A 129 -1.83 -1.08 -12.63
C ASN A 129 -2.11 -1.12 -11.10
N LEU A 130 -1.44 -0.29 -10.29
CA LEU A 130 -1.68 -0.25 -8.85
C LEU A 130 -3.08 0.26 -8.54
N ARG A 131 -3.86 -0.58 -7.85
CA ARG A 131 -5.26 -0.33 -7.49
C ARG A 131 -5.42 -0.03 -6.01
N GLN A 132 -4.59 -0.63 -5.17
CA GLN A 132 -4.72 -0.52 -3.72
C GLN A 132 -3.36 -0.26 -3.07
N MET A 133 -3.29 0.77 -2.25
CA MET A 133 -2.09 1.11 -1.48
C MET A 133 -2.45 1.29 -0.02
N PHE A 134 -1.79 0.50 0.83
CA PHE A 134 -1.96 0.56 2.28
C PHE A 134 -0.64 1.02 2.92
N LEU A 135 -0.63 2.26 3.41
CA LEU A 135 0.54 2.93 3.99
C LEU A 135 0.31 3.28 5.47
N SER A 136 -0.73 2.73 6.10
CA SER A 136 -1.13 3.10 7.46
C SER A 136 -0.09 2.73 8.52
N GLY A 137 -0.04 3.50 9.62
CA GLY A 137 0.87 3.21 10.73
C GLY A 137 2.35 3.38 10.38
N ASN A 138 2.66 4.27 9.44
CA ASN A 138 4.03 4.66 9.10
C ASN A 138 4.39 5.99 9.78
N ARG A 139 5.47 6.64 9.31
CA ARG A 139 5.97 7.91 9.83
C ARG A 139 5.99 8.99 8.74
N LEU A 140 5.10 8.89 7.75
CA LEU A 140 5.11 9.79 6.59
C LEU A 140 4.77 11.22 7.04
N GLU A 141 5.72 12.14 6.85
CA GLU A 141 5.55 13.55 7.22
C GLU A 141 4.98 14.38 6.05
N SER A 142 5.26 13.95 4.81
CA SER A 142 4.74 14.53 3.58
C SER A 142 4.68 13.48 2.46
N LEU A 143 3.92 13.78 1.42
CA LEU A 143 3.93 13.05 0.17
C LEU A 143 4.47 13.96 -0.95
N PRO A 144 5.39 13.48 -1.80
CA PRO A 144 5.83 14.22 -2.98
C PRO A 144 4.65 14.61 -3.87
N ALA A 145 4.73 15.80 -4.47
CA ALA A 145 3.74 16.24 -5.44
C ALA A 145 3.69 15.26 -6.63
N GLY A 146 2.49 14.86 -7.02
CA GLY A 146 2.28 13.96 -8.16
C GLY A 146 2.74 12.51 -7.93
N ILE A 147 2.94 12.07 -6.67
CA ILE A 147 3.37 10.69 -6.37
C ILE A 147 2.44 9.60 -6.96
N PHE A 148 1.16 9.94 -7.20
CA PHE A 148 0.16 9.05 -7.79
C PHE A 148 -0.24 9.43 -9.23
N LEU A 149 0.50 10.33 -9.89
CA LEU A 149 0.15 10.86 -11.21
C LEU A 149 0.09 9.79 -12.32
N LYS A 150 0.74 8.64 -12.12
CA LYS A 150 0.77 7.52 -13.08
C LYS A 150 -0.09 6.34 -12.65
N GLN A 151 -0.84 6.48 -11.58
CA GLN A 151 -1.68 5.42 -11.00
C GLN A 151 -3.15 5.67 -11.31
N ASP A 152 -3.50 5.70 -12.60
CA ASP A 152 -4.87 5.97 -13.07
C ASP A 152 -5.89 4.93 -12.54
N GLU A 153 -5.42 3.72 -12.23
CA GLU A 153 -6.22 2.61 -11.70
C GLU A 153 -6.36 2.60 -10.17
N LEU A 154 -5.77 3.58 -9.46
CA LEU A 154 -5.80 3.61 -7.99
C LEU A 154 -7.24 3.85 -7.49
N VAL A 155 -7.77 2.87 -6.77
CA VAL A 155 -9.12 2.91 -6.20
C VAL A 155 -9.14 3.00 -4.68
N PHE A 156 -8.04 2.67 -4.00
CA PHE A 156 -7.99 2.68 -2.55
C PHE A 156 -6.63 3.13 -2.02
N LEU A 157 -6.65 4.12 -1.13
CA LEU A 157 -5.46 4.68 -0.50
C LEU A 157 -5.69 4.83 1.01
N ASP A 158 -4.91 4.10 1.81
CA ASP A 158 -4.92 4.20 3.28
C ASP A 158 -3.64 4.87 3.78
N LEU A 159 -3.79 6.11 4.28
CA LEU A 159 -2.72 6.91 4.87
C LEU A 159 -2.91 7.11 6.38
N ARG A 160 -3.78 6.34 7.02
CA ARG A 160 -4.09 6.51 8.44
C ARG A 160 -2.86 6.42 9.32
N ASN A 161 -2.90 7.09 10.47
CA ASN A 161 -1.87 6.97 11.51
C ASN A 161 -0.46 7.22 10.93
N ASN A 162 -0.31 8.35 10.24
CA ASN A 162 0.95 8.89 9.77
C ASN A 162 1.16 10.29 10.41
N TYR A 163 2.12 11.06 9.92
CA TYR A 163 2.49 12.38 10.44
C TYR A 163 2.22 13.48 9.40
N LEU A 164 1.26 13.25 8.50
CA LEU A 164 0.90 14.19 7.46
C LEU A 164 0.23 15.43 8.06
N GLN A 165 0.75 16.60 7.75
CA GLN A 165 0.19 17.88 8.19
C GLN A 165 -0.69 18.52 7.10
N ASN A 166 -0.45 18.19 5.83
CA ASN A 166 -1.25 18.61 4.69
C ASN A 166 -1.07 17.60 3.53
N LEU A 167 -1.80 17.83 2.43
CA LEU A 167 -1.61 17.11 1.17
C LEU A 167 -1.45 18.12 0.04
N THR A 168 -0.55 17.81 -0.89
CA THR A 168 -0.36 18.65 -2.07
C THR A 168 -1.56 18.51 -3.02
N PRO A 169 -1.97 19.59 -3.71
CA PRO A 169 -3.00 19.49 -4.75
C PRO A 169 -2.67 18.41 -5.77
N GLY A 170 -3.68 17.64 -6.19
CA GLY A 170 -3.47 16.50 -7.09
C GLY A 170 -3.32 15.16 -6.38
N THR A 171 -2.97 15.13 -5.09
CA THR A 171 -2.64 13.87 -4.39
C THR A 171 -3.80 12.88 -4.34
N LEU A 172 -5.04 13.37 -4.20
CA LEU A 172 -6.25 12.56 -4.11
C LEU A 172 -7.13 12.70 -5.36
N ASP A 173 -6.56 13.20 -6.46
CA ASP A 173 -7.28 13.33 -7.72
C ASP A 173 -7.54 11.93 -8.29
N GLY A 174 -8.72 11.74 -8.89
CA GLY A 174 -9.15 10.45 -9.42
C GLY A 174 -10.40 9.88 -8.75
N ARG A 175 -10.63 8.58 -8.91
CA ARG A 175 -11.80 7.85 -8.39
C ARG A 175 -11.41 6.87 -7.29
N LEU A 176 -10.73 7.38 -6.27
CA LEU A 176 -10.26 6.58 -5.14
C LEU A 176 -11.08 6.80 -3.87
N TYR A 177 -11.09 5.77 -3.01
CA TYR A 177 -11.48 5.84 -1.62
C TYR A 177 -10.24 6.12 -0.77
N ALA A 178 -10.35 7.07 0.16
CA ALA A 178 -9.26 7.50 1.02
C ALA A 178 -9.56 7.25 2.50
N VAL A 179 -8.54 6.83 3.23
CA VAL A 179 -8.57 6.74 4.70
C VAL A 179 -7.46 7.61 5.26
N LEU A 180 -7.83 8.66 5.99
CA LEU A 180 -6.94 9.80 6.31
C LEU A 180 -6.83 10.10 7.80
N SER A 181 -7.57 9.38 8.65
CA SER A 181 -7.63 9.61 10.09
C SER A 181 -6.31 9.34 10.83
N GLY A 182 -6.16 9.95 12.00
CA GLY A 182 -4.94 9.79 12.82
C GLY A 182 -3.69 10.47 12.23
N ASN A 183 -3.86 11.53 11.44
CA ASN A 183 -2.78 12.39 10.97
C ASN A 183 -2.84 13.75 11.68
N PRO A 184 -1.69 14.39 12.00
CA PRO A 184 -1.63 15.67 12.69
C PRO A 184 -1.91 16.85 11.76
N TRP A 185 -3.12 16.90 11.17
CA TRP A 185 -3.49 17.91 10.19
C TRP A 185 -3.30 19.33 10.72
N HIS A 186 -2.58 20.17 9.95
CA HIS A 186 -2.28 21.55 10.26
C HIS A 186 -3.25 22.48 9.53
N CYS A 187 -4.30 22.89 10.23
CA CYS A 187 -5.44 23.64 9.71
C CYS A 187 -5.12 25.13 9.54
N ASN A 188 -4.35 25.42 8.50
CA ASN A 188 -4.12 26.73 7.95
C ASN A 188 -4.39 26.72 6.42
N SER A 189 -3.93 27.75 5.71
CA SER A 189 -4.10 27.89 4.26
C SER A 189 -3.49 26.75 3.42
N SER A 190 -2.50 26.03 3.94
CA SER A 190 -1.92 24.87 3.26
C SER A 190 -2.87 23.65 3.22
N LEU A 191 -3.86 23.59 4.11
CA LEU A 191 -4.83 22.48 4.16
C LEU A 191 -6.00 22.65 3.20
N ALA A 192 -6.07 23.77 2.47
CA ALA A 192 -7.21 24.12 1.62
C ALA A 192 -7.60 23.03 0.61
N TYR A 193 -6.60 22.37 0.02
CA TYR A 193 -6.84 21.24 -0.88
C TYR A 193 -7.57 20.09 -0.20
N LEU A 194 -7.06 19.62 0.93
CA LEU A 194 -7.66 18.51 1.65
C LEU A 194 -9.06 18.89 2.17
N TRP A 195 -9.21 20.08 2.74
CA TRP A 195 -10.50 20.61 3.19
C TRP A 195 -11.54 20.59 2.07
N HIS A 196 -11.19 21.11 0.89
CA HIS A 196 -12.07 21.14 -0.28
C HIS A 196 -12.41 19.71 -0.74
N TRP A 197 -11.40 18.85 -0.89
CA TRP A 197 -11.58 17.48 -1.34
C TRP A 197 -12.51 16.69 -0.41
N LEU A 198 -12.33 16.79 0.92
CA LEU A 198 -13.18 16.11 1.89
C LEU A 198 -14.65 16.53 1.78
N ARG A 199 -14.91 17.83 1.60
CA ARG A 199 -16.28 18.36 1.44
C ARG A 199 -16.94 17.86 0.17
N MET A 200 -16.19 17.76 -0.92
CA MET A 200 -16.70 17.34 -2.23
C MET A 200 -16.82 15.82 -2.40
N ASN A 201 -16.08 15.04 -1.59
CA ASN A 201 -15.94 13.59 -1.78
C ASN A 201 -16.43 12.77 -0.58
N LYS A 202 -17.43 13.24 0.19
CA LYS A 202 -17.93 12.56 1.41
C LYS A 202 -18.13 11.04 1.27
N LYS A 203 -18.70 10.58 0.15
CA LYS A 203 -18.97 9.14 -0.11
C LYS A 203 -17.70 8.29 -0.33
N ARG A 204 -16.55 8.92 -0.54
CA ARG A 204 -15.26 8.27 -0.82
C ARG A 204 -14.32 8.28 0.40
N ILE A 205 -14.75 8.87 1.50
CA ILE A 205 -14.01 8.87 2.75
C ILE A 205 -14.45 7.62 3.52
N VAL A 206 -13.48 6.85 3.98
CA VAL A 206 -13.72 5.73 4.88
C VAL A 206 -13.34 6.19 6.29
N HIS A 207 -14.20 5.97 7.29
CA HIS A 207 -14.03 6.48 8.67
C HIS A 207 -13.87 8.03 8.73
N ASP A 208 -14.90 8.75 8.28
CA ASP A 208 -14.92 10.21 8.13
C ASP A 208 -14.94 10.99 9.45
N ASP A 209 -15.50 10.39 10.49
CA ASP A 209 -15.70 10.93 11.85
C ASP A 209 -14.41 11.30 12.61
N THR A 210 -13.24 10.92 12.10
CA THR A 210 -11.96 11.03 12.83
C THR A 210 -10.93 11.92 12.13
N ILE A 211 -11.35 12.76 11.18
CA ILE A 211 -10.48 13.69 10.44
C ILE A 211 -10.56 15.10 11.03
N THR A 212 -9.78 15.33 12.08
CA THR A 212 -9.77 16.58 12.86
C THR A 212 -8.45 17.32 12.75
N CYS A 213 -8.46 18.64 12.99
CA CYS A 213 -7.26 19.44 13.14
C CYS A 213 -6.47 19.01 14.37
N GLN A 214 -5.14 18.95 14.24
CA GLN A 214 -4.23 18.81 15.38
C GLN A 214 -3.57 20.14 15.75
N THR A 215 -3.35 20.99 14.76
CA THR A 215 -2.74 22.32 14.92
C THR A 215 -3.41 23.31 13.96
N PRO A 216 -3.33 24.63 14.21
CA PRO A 216 -2.85 25.27 15.44
C PRO A 216 -3.77 24.98 16.65
N GLU A 217 -3.34 25.30 17.88
CA GLU A 217 -4.04 24.91 19.11
C GLU A 217 -5.51 25.40 19.18
N HIS A 218 -5.81 26.59 18.65
CA HIS A 218 -7.18 27.12 18.60
C HIS A 218 -8.11 26.38 17.62
N MET A 219 -7.55 25.59 16.68
CA MET A 219 -8.31 24.76 15.75
C MET A 219 -8.38 23.30 16.19
N LYS A 220 -7.57 22.90 17.19
CA LYS A 220 -7.36 21.50 17.57
C LYS A 220 -8.67 20.81 17.95
N GLY A 221 -8.85 19.59 17.46
CA GLY A 221 -10.04 18.76 17.68
C GLY A 221 -11.24 19.11 16.78
N ARG A 222 -11.23 20.25 16.07
CA ARG A 222 -12.30 20.59 15.13
C ARG A 222 -12.29 19.66 13.92
N ASN A 223 -13.46 19.20 13.50
CA ASN A 223 -13.61 18.42 12.27
C ASN A 223 -13.27 19.31 11.06
N ILE A 224 -12.37 18.86 10.19
CA ILE A 224 -11.90 19.65 9.05
C ILE A 224 -13.06 20.05 8.13
N THR A 225 -14.05 19.16 7.94
CA THR A 225 -15.17 19.43 7.02
C THR A 225 -16.14 20.51 7.52
N GLU A 226 -16.10 20.85 8.80
CA GLU A 226 -16.98 21.82 9.46
C GLU A 226 -16.34 23.22 9.56
N ILE A 227 -15.07 23.36 9.19
CA ILE A 227 -14.35 24.64 9.25
C ILE A 227 -14.82 25.57 8.14
N ALA A 228 -15.09 26.83 8.47
CA ALA A 228 -15.47 27.84 7.50
C ALA A 228 -14.29 28.21 6.59
N ALA A 229 -14.56 28.48 5.32
CA ALA A 229 -13.53 28.84 4.34
C ALA A 229 -12.67 30.03 4.79
N ALA A 230 -13.29 31.04 5.42
CA ALA A 230 -12.61 32.24 5.92
C ALA A 230 -11.62 31.97 7.07
N GLU A 231 -11.79 30.87 7.80
CA GLU A 231 -10.90 30.48 8.90
C GLU A 231 -9.67 29.71 8.41
N LEU A 232 -9.80 29.02 7.28
CA LEU A 232 -8.75 28.16 6.73
C LEU A 232 -7.99 28.84 5.60
N CYS A 233 -8.65 29.70 4.81
CA CYS A 233 -8.12 30.20 3.55
C CYS A 233 -7.82 31.70 3.58
N VAL A 234 -6.77 32.09 2.88
CA VAL A 234 -6.47 33.50 2.58
C VAL A 234 -7.38 33.97 1.44
N LEU A 235 -7.72 35.27 1.39
CA LEU A 235 -8.65 35.94 0.46
C LEU A 235 -8.39 35.75 -1.06
N ARG A 236 -7.46 34.88 -1.48
CA ARG A 236 -7.12 34.59 -2.89
C ARG A 236 -7.04 33.10 -3.24
N ASN A 237 -7.38 32.18 -2.34
CA ASN A 237 -7.32 30.75 -2.66
C ASN A 237 -8.59 30.33 -3.43
N PRO A 238 -8.50 29.93 -4.73
CA PRO A 238 -9.66 29.60 -5.55
C PRO A 238 -10.46 28.39 -5.02
N LEU A 239 -9.81 27.50 -4.26
CA LEU A 239 -10.47 26.35 -3.64
C LEU A 239 -11.47 26.76 -2.54
N CYS A 240 -11.42 28.02 -2.11
CA CYS A 240 -12.16 28.56 -0.97
C CYS A 240 -13.10 29.71 -1.32
N VAL A 241 -13.37 29.93 -2.62
CA VAL A 241 -14.28 30.97 -3.13
C VAL A 241 -15.71 30.43 -3.37
N LEU A 242 -15.98 29.19 -2.95
CA LEU A 242 -17.27 28.49 -3.12
C LEU A 242 -18.06 28.41 -1.81
#